data_AF-A0A529JTC8-F1
#
_entry.id   AF-A0A529JTC8-F1
#
_cell.length_a   1.000
_cell.length_b   1.000
_cell.length_c   1.000
_cell.angle_alpha   90.00
_cell.angle_beta   90.00
_cell.angle_gamma   90.00
#
_symmetry.space_group_name_H-M   'P 1'
#
loop_
_entity.id
_entity.type
_entity.pdbx_description
1 polymer ?
#
loop_
_entity_poly.entity_id
_entity_poly.type
_entity_poly.pdbx_seq_one_letter_code
_entity_poly.pdbx_strand_id
1 'polypeptide(L)'
;DGIEFEAYGHLMDGFWSPATNQRDDDFGGSLDNRLRFTGMVLDAVRAAVGDKFVVGIRMVADEDFEKGLSKQEGVEIARRLAGSGKVDFLNIIRGSIETDAALTRVIPVT
;
A
#
# COMPACT_ATOMS: atom_id res chain seq x y z
N ASP A 1 -14.60 16.48 1.97
CA ASP A 1 -13.19 16.73 1.61
C ASP A 1 -12.54 15.48 1.06
N GLY A 2 -12.30 14.46 1.89
CA GLY A 2 -11.79 13.17 1.40
C GLY A 2 -11.43 12.18 2.51
N ILE A 3 -10.79 11.07 2.11
CA ILE A 3 -10.14 10.09 3.00
C ILE A 3 -8.73 9.75 2.49
N GLU A 4 -7.89 9.20 3.37
CA GLU A 4 -6.60 8.59 3.03
C GLU A 4 -6.55 7.18 3.63
N PHE A 5 -6.14 6.18 2.83
CA PHE A 5 -5.87 4.84 3.34
C PHE A 5 -4.45 4.75 3.90
N GLU A 6 -4.33 4.18 5.09
CA GLU A 6 -3.03 3.87 5.68
C GLU A 6 -2.54 2.50 5.18
N ALA A 7 -1.40 2.48 4.49
CA ALA A 7 -0.84 1.31 3.84
C ALA A 7 0.70 1.24 3.99
N TYR A 8 1.18 1.13 5.24
CA TYR A 8 2.59 1.08 5.60
C TYR A 8 2.89 0.26 6.87
N GLY A 9 2.26 -0.90 6.99
CA GLY A 9 2.28 -1.82 8.11
C GLY A 9 0.87 -2.21 8.56
N HIS A 10 -0.10 -2.12 7.66
CA HIS A 10 -1.53 -2.29 7.92
C HIS A 10 -2.13 -3.34 6.98
N LEU A 11 -3.46 -3.51 7.04
CA LEU A 11 -4.12 -4.60 6.33
C LEU A 11 -3.91 -4.53 4.81
N MET A 12 -3.99 -3.34 4.20
CA MET A 12 -3.93 -3.21 2.75
C MET A 12 -2.56 -3.59 2.19
N ASP A 13 -1.49 -3.02 2.74
CA ASP A 13 -0.11 -3.32 2.34
C ASP A 13 0.39 -4.67 2.86
N GLY A 14 -0.27 -5.22 3.88
CA GLY A 14 -0.10 -6.61 4.28
C GLY A 14 -0.43 -7.61 3.17
N PHE A 15 -1.22 -7.23 2.15
CA PHE A 15 -1.37 -8.04 0.93
C PHE A 15 -0.23 -7.81 -0.06
N TRP A 16 0.41 -6.64 -0.04
CA TRP A 16 1.46 -6.27 -0.98
C TRP A 16 2.80 -6.89 -0.61
N SER A 17 3.15 -6.95 0.68
CA SER A 17 4.49 -7.39 1.06
C SER A 17 4.63 -8.91 0.95
N PRO A 18 5.70 -9.43 0.30
CA PRO A 18 5.99 -10.85 0.32
C PRO A 18 6.39 -11.37 1.70
N ALA A 19 6.75 -10.49 2.65
CA ALA A 19 7.03 -10.87 4.04
C ALA A 19 5.75 -11.33 4.76
N THR A 20 4.65 -10.63 4.54
CA THR A 20 3.39 -10.80 5.26
C THR A 20 2.34 -11.59 4.47
N ASN A 21 2.42 -11.58 3.13
CA ASN A 21 1.52 -12.35 2.26
C ASN A 21 2.23 -13.54 1.60
N GLN A 22 2.08 -14.72 2.21
CA GLN A 22 2.59 -16.00 1.71
C GLN A 22 1.45 -16.92 1.22
N ARG A 23 0.32 -16.35 0.82
CA ARG A 23 -0.85 -17.10 0.34
C ARG A 23 -0.57 -17.75 -1.01
N ASP A 24 -1.25 -18.87 -1.26
CA ASP A 24 -1.22 -19.65 -2.49
C ASP A 24 -2.50 -19.52 -3.34
N ASP A 25 -3.43 -18.66 -2.91
CA ASP A 25 -4.67 -18.36 -3.63
C ASP A 25 -4.57 -17.10 -4.50
N ASP A 26 -5.70 -16.66 -5.04
CA ASP A 26 -5.80 -15.51 -5.96
C ASP A 26 -5.44 -14.16 -5.33
N PHE A 27 -5.10 -14.12 -4.04
CA PHE A 27 -4.65 -12.93 -3.32
C PHE A 27 -3.16 -12.95 -2.98
N GLY A 28 -2.42 -14.02 -3.33
CA GLY A 28 -0.99 -14.17 -3.06
C GLY A 28 -0.13 -14.40 -4.31
N GLY A 29 1.19 -14.44 -4.12
CA GLY A 29 2.17 -14.70 -5.17
C GLY A 29 2.42 -13.49 -6.08
N SER A 30 1.85 -13.50 -7.29
CA SER A 30 2.10 -12.43 -8.28
C SER A 30 1.70 -11.05 -7.75
N LEU A 31 2.33 -9.99 -8.28
CA LEU A 31 1.98 -8.62 -7.89
C LEU A 31 0.50 -8.30 -8.21
N ASP A 32 -0.03 -8.84 -9.30
CA ASP A 32 -1.43 -8.66 -9.69
C ASP A 32 -2.39 -9.26 -8.64
N ASN A 33 -2.09 -10.46 -8.16
CA ASN A 33 -2.88 -11.12 -7.11
C ASN A 33 -2.78 -10.36 -5.78
N ARG A 34 -1.56 -9.94 -5.40
CA ARG A 34 -1.33 -9.16 -4.18
C ARG A 34 -2.05 -7.80 -4.20
N LEU A 35 -2.23 -7.19 -5.36
CA LEU A 35 -3.00 -5.95 -5.52
C LEU A 35 -4.51 -6.16 -5.67
N ARG A 36 -4.99 -7.40 -5.79
CA ARG A 36 -6.41 -7.71 -6.00
C ARG A 36 -7.28 -7.16 -4.88
N PHE A 37 -6.87 -7.37 -3.62
CA PHE A 37 -7.61 -6.85 -2.46
C PHE A 37 -7.69 -5.31 -2.49
N THR A 38 -6.59 -4.62 -2.78
CA THR A 38 -6.58 -3.16 -2.93
C THR A 38 -7.53 -2.69 -4.01
N GLY A 39 -7.55 -3.34 -5.17
CA GLY A 39 -8.50 -3.05 -6.24
C GLY A 39 -9.95 -3.15 -5.77
N MET A 40 -10.31 -4.26 -5.09
CA MET A 40 -11.66 -4.48 -4.57
C MET A 40 -12.08 -3.40 -3.56
N VAL A 41 -11.18 -2.99 -2.67
CA VAL A 41 -11.45 -1.93 -1.69
C VAL A 41 -11.69 -0.60 -2.40
N LEU A 42 -10.82 -0.23 -3.34
CA LEU A 42 -10.95 1.03 -4.08
C LEU A 42 -12.23 1.06 -4.94
N ASP A 43 -12.61 -0.06 -5.56
CA ASP A 43 -13.87 -0.19 -6.30
C ASP A 43 -15.08 0.03 -5.39
N ALA A 44 -15.11 -0.64 -4.23
CA ALA A 44 -16.20 -0.50 -3.26
C ALA A 44 -16.31 0.93 -2.72
N VAL A 45 -15.18 1.57 -2.44
CA VAL A 45 -15.14 2.96 -1.96
C VAL A 45 -15.66 3.90 -3.03
N ARG A 46 -15.16 3.79 -4.27
CA ARG A 46 -15.62 4.64 -5.39
C ARG A 46 -17.10 4.45 -5.69
N ALA A 47 -17.63 3.23 -5.58
CA ALA A 47 -19.06 2.99 -5.67
C ALA A 47 -19.88 3.71 -4.58
N ALA A 48 -19.32 3.85 -3.37
CA ALA A 48 -19.99 4.51 -2.25
C ALA A 48 -19.90 6.05 -2.28
N VAL A 49 -18.77 6.61 -2.73
CA VAL A 49 -18.48 8.05 -2.60
C VAL A 49 -18.48 8.83 -3.92
N GLY A 50 -18.41 8.13 -5.06
CA GLY A 50 -18.30 8.70 -6.40
C GLY A 50 -16.95 9.36 -6.70
N ASP A 51 -16.84 9.98 -7.87
CA ASP A 51 -15.56 10.49 -8.40
C ASP A 51 -15.16 11.86 -7.83
N LYS A 52 -16.10 12.60 -7.23
CA LYS A 52 -15.83 13.96 -6.69
C LYS A 52 -15.28 13.95 -5.28
N PHE A 53 -15.38 12.83 -4.57
CA PHE A 53 -14.86 12.70 -3.22
C PHE A 53 -13.39 12.30 -3.30
N VAL A 54 -12.51 13.03 -2.59
CA VAL A 54 -11.06 12.79 -2.67
C VAL A 54 -10.70 11.49 -1.93
N VAL A 55 -9.94 10.62 -2.57
CA VAL A 55 -9.44 9.36 -2.02
C VAL A 55 -7.93 9.30 -2.25
N GLY A 56 -7.15 9.28 -1.17
CA GLY A 56 -5.71 9.10 -1.21
C GLY A 56 -5.25 7.78 -0.60
N ILE A 57 -3.96 7.47 -0.79
CA ILE A 57 -3.29 6.35 -0.11
C ILE A 57 -1.94 6.83 0.40
N ARG A 58 -1.68 6.59 1.68
CA ARG A 58 -0.34 6.66 2.27
C ARG A 58 0.32 5.30 2.18
N MET A 59 1.22 5.13 1.22
CA MET A 59 1.83 3.85 0.89
C MET A 59 3.31 3.76 1.24
N VAL A 60 3.74 2.59 1.70
CA VAL A 60 5.16 2.19 1.72
C VAL A 60 5.61 1.84 0.30
N ALA A 61 6.67 2.49 -0.18
CA ALA A 61 7.28 2.20 -1.48
C ALA A 61 8.53 1.31 -1.38
N ASP A 62 9.08 1.13 -0.19
CA ASP A 62 10.23 0.28 0.13
C ASP A 62 10.20 0.00 1.63
N GLU A 63 10.02 -1.25 2.04
CA GLU A 63 9.93 -1.61 3.47
C GLU A 63 11.30 -1.63 4.18
N ASP A 64 12.40 -1.51 3.43
CA ASP A 64 13.77 -1.43 3.94
C ASP A 64 14.24 -2.67 4.72
N PHE A 65 13.82 -3.87 4.28
CA PHE A 65 14.37 -5.14 4.74
C PHE A 65 14.28 -6.25 3.68
N GLU A 66 15.13 -7.28 3.81
CA GLU A 66 15.39 -8.29 2.76
C GLU A 66 14.15 -9.04 2.28
N LYS A 67 13.21 -9.35 3.18
CA LYS A 67 12.01 -10.12 2.86
C LYS A 67 10.80 -9.25 2.52
N GLY A 68 10.94 -7.93 2.64
CA GLY A 68 9.85 -6.98 2.47
C GLY A 68 9.57 -6.62 1.01
N LEU A 69 8.61 -5.71 0.83
CA LEU A 69 8.29 -5.09 -0.44
C LEU A 69 9.49 -4.29 -0.94
N SER A 70 10.00 -4.68 -2.11
CA SER A 70 11.15 -4.02 -2.71
C SER A 70 10.80 -2.63 -3.26
N LYS A 71 11.80 -1.73 -3.31
CA LYS A 71 11.66 -0.41 -3.97
C LYS A 71 11.11 -0.50 -5.40
N GLN A 72 11.53 -1.50 -6.16
CA GLN A 72 11.09 -1.67 -7.54
C GLN A 72 9.60 -2.00 -7.61
N GLU A 73 9.13 -2.93 -6.78
CA GLU A 73 7.71 -3.27 -6.70
C GLU A 73 6.89 -2.11 -6.13
N GLY A 74 7.36 -1.42 -5.09
CA GLY A 74 6.64 -0.28 -4.52
C GLY A 74 6.48 0.88 -5.52
N VAL A 75 7.49 1.17 -6.34
CA VAL A 75 7.35 2.14 -7.45
C VAL A 75 6.34 1.66 -8.50
N GLU A 76 6.32 0.37 -8.81
CA GLU A 76 5.33 -0.20 -9.73
C GLU A 76 3.91 -0.11 -9.17
N ILE A 77 3.71 -0.41 -7.89
CA ILE A 77 2.43 -0.23 -7.18
C ILE A 77 2.00 1.24 -7.25
N ALA A 78 2.90 2.18 -6.95
CA ALA A 78 2.59 3.61 -7.00
C ALA A 78 2.13 4.05 -8.41
N ARG A 79 2.80 3.58 -9.46
CA ARG A 79 2.39 3.85 -10.85
C ARG A 79 1.01 3.28 -11.17
N ARG A 80 0.72 2.06 -10.76
CA ARG A 80 -0.58 1.41 -10.99
C ARG A 80 -1.71 2.11 -10.25
N LEU A 81 -1.48 2.50 -8.99
CA LEU A 81 -2.46 3.24 -8.19
C LEU A 81 -2.73 4.62 -8.79
N ALA A 82 -1.69 5.36 -9.14
CA ALA A 82 -1.83 6.66 -9.81
C ALA A 82 -2.54 6.56 -11.18
N GLY A 83 -2.25 5.50 -11.94
CA GLY A 83 -2.88 5.23 -13.24
C GLY A 83 -4.27 4.61 -13.18
N SER A 84 -4.76 4.24 -11.99
CA SER A 84 -6.00 3.48 -11.83
C SER A 84 -7.29 4.29 -12.05
N GLY A 85 -7.18 5.63 -12.00
CA GLY A 85 -8.31 6.56 -11.94
C GLY A 85 -9.12 6.50 -10.63
N LYS A 86 -8.65 5.76 -9.62
CA LYS A 86 -9.37 5.54 -8.35
C LYS A 86 -8.72 6.22 -7.16
N VAL A 87 -7.53 6.77 -7.30
CA VAL A 87 -6.76 7.43 -6.24
C VAL A 87 -6.35 8.81 -6.76
N ASP A 88 -6.61 9.84 -5.97
CA ASP A 88 -6.39 11.24 -6.34
C ASP A 88 -5.01 11.75 -5.92
N PHE A 89 -4.42 11.15 -4.88
CA PHE A 89 -3.07 11.48 -4.42
C PHE A 89 -2.38 10.29 -3.74
N LEU A 90 -1.06 10.27 -3.81
CA LEU A 90 -0.21 9.32 -3.10
C LEU A 90 0.69 10.06 -2.11
N ASN A 91 0.67 9.61 -0.87
CA ASN A 91 1.62 10.00 0.17
C ASN A 91 2.60 8.84 0.35
N ILE A 92 3.88 9.07 0.12
CA ILE A 92 4.85 7.98 -0.04
C ILE A 92 5.83 7.97 1.13
N ILE A 93 6.02 6.79 1.72
CA ILE A 93 7.02 6.57 2.77
C ILE A 93 7.98 5.43 2.42
N ARG A 94 9.05 5.33 3.20
CA ARG A 94 10.03 4.24 3.19
C ARG A 94 10.25 3.75 4.62
N GLY A 95 10.47 2.45 4.76
CA GLY A 95 10.72 1.75 6.01
C GLY A 95 9.52 0.92 6.47
N SER A 96 9.67 0.31 7.64
CA SER A 96 8.71 -0.62 8.23
C SER A 96 8.48 -0.31 9.69
N ILE A 97 7.32 -0.73 10.20
CA ILE A 97 6.88 -0.45 11.58
C ILE A 97 6.79 -1.72 12.43
N GLU A 98 7.35 -2.85 11.98
CA GLU A 98 7.23 -4.16 12.64
C GLU A 98 7.89 -4.20 14.02
N THR A 99 8.90 -3.35 14.26
CA THR A 99 9.63 -3.28 15.53
C THR A 99 9.85 -1.83 15.92
N ASP A 100 9.97 -1.56 17.23
CA ASP A 100 10.31 -0.22 17.74
C ASP A 100 11.59 0.32 17.09
N ALA A 101 12.60 -0.54 16.91
CA ALA A 101 13.87 -0.17 16.30
C ALA A 101 13.73 0.19 14.81
N ALA A 102 12.79 -0.41 14.07
CA ALA A 102 12.50 -0.05 12.69
C ALA A 102 11.69 1.25 12.63
N LEU A 103 10.70 1.40 13.52
CA LEU A 103 9.82 2.57 13.59
C LEU A 103 10.60 3.87 13.85
N THR A 104 11.65 3.85 14.67
CA THR A 104 12.50 5.04 14.93
C THR A 104 13.25 5.54 13.69
N ARG A 105 13.38 4.71 12.65
CA ARG A 105 13.98 5.13 11.36
C ARG A 105 12.95 5.74 10.41
N VAL A 106 11.66 5.51 10.64
CA VAL A 106 10.54 6.04 9.85
C VAL A 106 10.06 7.37 10.42
N ILE A 107 9.94 7.45 11.75
CA ILE A 107 9.51 8.66 12.47
C ILE A 107 10.75 9.28 13.11
N PRO A 108 11.18 10.49 12.70
CA PRO A 108 12.29 11.17 13.33
C PRO A 108 12.01 11.38 14.83
N VAL A 109 12.76 10.68 15.66
CA VAL A 109 12.89 11.01 17.09
C VAL A 109 13.93 12.12 17.17
N THR A 110 13.48 13.33 17.47
CA THR A 110 14.31 14.54 17.65
C THR A 110 15.51 14.30 18.54
#